data_AF-A0AAD2Q6Q8-F1
#
_entry.id   AF-A0AAD2Q6Q8-F1
#
_cell.length_a   1.000
_cell.length_b   1.000
_cell.length_c   1.000
_cell.angle_alpha   90.00
_cell.angle_beta   90.00
_cell.angle_gamma   90.00
#
_symmetry.space_group_name_H-M   'P 1'
#
loop_
_entity.id
_entity.type
_entity.pdbx_description
1 polymer ?
#
loop_
_entity_poly.entity_id
_entity_poly.type
_entity_poly.pdbx_seq_one_letter_code
_entity_poly.pdbx_strand_id
1 'polypeptide(L)'
;MYCRCKAWMSIALYAGWLSIFISNFLVLMRLWTLLPRNHRLIPWTLVFLFATQLISFGTTTWALVLMLRVMFWDSKLELCSLYSKPQVVELWVVGLAFEVLVFLVVCWNALSRPRSLQSPEEDPAMRRLLFRDGFLYFSILFVLRIANTIISSVAPISLLFVAVFFIWAGTSVTTSRLIINARRAAGSNARQRTDELQRLPTRESAVVTLYKDSG
;
A
#
# COMPACT_ATOMS: atom_id res chain seq x y z
N MET A 1 -31.39 16.84 -11.95
CA MET A 1 -30.53 16.37 -10.83
C MET A 1 -30.02 14.94 -11.00
N TYR A 2 -30.83 14.00 -11.50
CA TYR A 2 -30.43 12.59 -11.71
C TYR A 2 -29.09 12.37 -12.44
N CYS A 3 -28.81 13.04 -13.56
CA CYS A 3 -27.53 12.86 -14.28
C CYS A 3 -26.31 13.31 -13.46
N ARG A 4 -26.43 14.37 -12.66
CA ARG A 4 -25.33 14.87 -11.81
C ARG A 4 -24.97 13.87 -10.73
N CYS A 5 -25.97 13.21 -10.14
CA CYS A 5 -25.74 12.18 -9.14
C CYS A 5 -25.06 10.94 -9.72
N LYS A 6 -25.54 10.44 -10.87
CA LYS A 6 -24.91 9.29 -11.54
C LYS A 6 -23.46 9.60 -11.93
N ALA A 7 -23.20 10.79 -12.44
CA ALA A 7 -21.85 11.24 -12.77
C ALA A 7 -20.95 11.30 -11.53
N TRP A 8 -21.42 11.89 -10.43
CA TRP A 8 -20.67 12.00 -9.18
C TRP A 8 -20.30 10.62 -8.60
N MET A 9 -21.25 9.70 -8.55
CA MET A 9 -21.01 8.35 -8.03
C MET A 9 -20.04 7.56 -8.90
N SER A 10 -20.14 7.67 -10.22
CA SER A 10 -19.16 7.09 -11.14
C SER A 10 -17.74 7.64 -10.89
N ILE A 11 -17.60 8.96 -10.79
CA ILE A 11 -16.31 9.62 -10.54
C ILE A 11 -15.74 9.15 -9.20
N ALA A 12 -16.55 9.12 -8.13
CA ALA A 12 -16.12 8.70 -6.80
C ALA A 12 -15.63 7.24 -6.79
N LEU A 13 -16.34 6.33 -7.46
CA LEU A 13 -15.96 4.92 -7.53
C LEU A 13 -14.64 4.70 -8.29
N TYR A 14 -14.48 5.35 -9.46
CA TYR A 14 -13.23 5.24 -10.22
C TYR A 14 -12.05 5.93 -9.53
N ALA A 15 -12.27 7.06 -8.86
CA ALA A 15 -11.25 7.71 -8.05
C ALA A 15 -10.82 6.82 -6.88
N GLY A 16 -11.78 6.16 -6.22
CA GLY A 16 -11.51 5.17 -5.16
C GLY A 16 -10.70 3.98 -5.68
N TRP A 17 -11.08 3.40 -6.82
CA TRP A 17 -10.32 2.34 -7.47
C TRP A 17 -8.88 2.76 -7.80
N LEU A 18 -8.71 3.95 -8.39
CA LEU A 18 -7.38 4.48 -8.73
C LEU A 18 -6.52 4.71 -7.48
N SER A 19 -7.12 5.21 -6.40
CA SER A 19 -6.45 5.38 -5.11
C SER A 19 -5.93 4.05 -4.56
N ILE A 20 -6.73 2.99 -4.66
CA ILE A 20 -6.34 1.63 -4.26
C ILE A 20 -5.22 1.11 -5.16
N PHE A 21 -5.32 1.27 -6.47
CA PHE A 21 -4.28 0.89 -7.43
C PHE A 21 -2.93 1.51 -7.09
N ILE A 22 -2.91 2.83 -6.88
CA ILE A 22 -1.69 3.57 -6.52
C ILE A 22 -1.14 3.06 -5.18
N SER A 23 -2.00 2.84 -4.19
CA SER A 23 -1.59 2.35 -2.87
C SER A 23 -0.93 0.96 -2.97
N ASN A 24 -1.55 0.03 -3.70
CA ASN A 24 -1.03 -1.32 -3.93
C ASN A 24 0.30 -1.30 -4.69
N PHE A 25 0.42 -0.42 -5.69
CA PHE A 25 1.67 -0.23 -6.43
C PHE A 25 2.80 0.30 -5.54
N LEU A 26 2.52 1.31 -4.70
CA LEU A 26 3.51 1.86 -3.78
C LEU A 26 3.97 0.84 -2.73
N VAL A 27 3.03 0.03 -2.23
CA VAL A 27 3.29 -1.11 -1.36
C VAL A 27 4.25 -2.10 -2.03
N LEU A 28 3.98 -2.45 -3.28
CA LEU A 28 4.78 -3.42 -4.02
C LEU A 28 6.19 -2.89 -4.31
N MET A 29 6.32 -1.61 -4.66
CA MET A 29 7.61 -0.95 -4.83
C MET A 29 8.45 -1.01 -3.55
N ARG A 30 7.83 -0.78 -2.38
CA ARG A 30 8.52 -0.93 -1.08
C ARG A 30 8.87 -2.38 -0.79
N LEU A 31 8.04 -3.34 -1.19
CA LEU A 31 8.35 -4.75 -1.04
C LEU A 31 9.61 -5.12 -1.83
N TRP A 32 9.76 -4.60 -3.06
CA TRP A 32 10.93 -4.87 -3.90
C TRP A 32 12.23 -4.35 -3.31
N THR A 33 12.22 -3.17 -2.67
CA THR A 33 13.42 -2.66 -1.99
C THR A 33 13.82 -3.52 -0.79
N LEU A 34 12.87 -4.21 -0.16
CA LEU A 34 13.10 -5.16 0.94
C LEU A 34 13.45 -6.58 0.45
N LEU A 35 13.32 -6.87 -0.84
CA LEU A 35 13.56 -8.18 -1.46
C LEU A 35 14.82 -8.23 -2.36
N PRO A 36 16.03 -7.85 -1.89
CA PRO A 36 17.22 -7.82 -2.73
C PRO A 36 17.69 -9.22 -3.19
N ARG A 37 17.18 -10.31 -2.59
CA ARG A 37 17.74 -11.65 -2.80
C ARG A 37 17.13 -12.43 -3.97
N ASN A 38 15.88 -12.17 -4.34
CA ASN A 38 15.14 -12.97 -5.34
C ASN A 38 14.47 -12.09 -6.40
N HIS A 39 15.28 -11.44 -7.24
CA HIS A 39 14.80 -10.61 -8.36
C HIS A 39 13.84 -11.34 -9.31
N ARG A 40 13.86 -12.69 -9.32
CA ARG A 40 12.92 -13.52 -10.09
C ARG A 40 11.47 -13.39 -9.63
N LEU A 41 11.19 -13.03 -8.37
CA LEU A 41 9.82 -12.88 -7.84
C LEU A 41 9.19 -11.54 -8.24
N ILE A 42 10.00 -10.54 -8.57
CA ILE A 42 9.57 -9.20 -8.97
C ILE A 42 8.60 -9.25 -10.17
N PRO A 43 8.96 -9.84 -11.34
CA PRO A 43 8.05 -9.87 -12.48
C PRO A 43 6.76 -10.65 -12.20
N TRP A 44 6.83 -11.74 -11.43
CA TRP A 44 5.64 -12.52 -11.04
C TRP A 44 4.66 -11.69 -10.19
N THR A 45 5.16 -10.98 -9.18
CA THR A 45 4.32 -10.12 -8.34
C THR A 45 3.72 -8.93 -9.11
N LEU A 46 4.45 -8.41 -10.11
CA LEU A 46 3.96 -7.35 -10.99
C LEU A 46 2.83 -7.85 -11.90
N VAL A 47 3.02 -8.99 -12.57
CA VAL A 47 1.98 -9.60 -13.41
C VAL A 47 0.73 -9.88 -12.59
N PHE A 48 0.90 -10.40 -11.36
CA PHE A 48 -0.20 -10.64 -10.44
C PHE A 48 -0.90 -9.34 -10.02
N LEU A 49 -0.17 -8.25 -9.75
CA LEU A 49 -0.76 -6.94 -9.50
C LEU A 49 -1.61 -6.49 -10.70
N PHE A 50 -1.08 -6.49 -11.91
CA PHE A 50 -1.86 -6.05 -13.08
C PHE A 50 -3.09 -6.94 -13.32
N ALA A 51 -2.96 -8.26 -13.18
CA ALA A 51 -4.07 -9.19 -13.31
C ALA A 51 -5.19 -8.91 -12.29
N THR A 52 -4.83 -8.78 -11.00
CA THR A 52 -5.80 -8.48 -9.93
C THR A 52 -6.46 -7.11 -10.12
N GLN A 53 -5.71 -6.12 -10.63
CA GLN A 53 -6.24 -4.78 -10.88
C GLN A 53 -7.19 -4.72 -12.08
N LEU A 54 -6.95 -5.52 -13.14
CA LEU A 54 -7.88 -5.68 -14.25
C LEU A 54 -9.19 -6.34 -13.81
N ILE A 55 -9.10 -7.40 -12.99
CA ILE A 55 -10.28 -8.05 -12.40
C ILE A 55 -11.04 -7.07 -11.49
N SER A 56 -10.31 -6.28 -10.69
CA SER A 56 -10.90 -5.25 -9.82
C SER A 56 -11.60 -4.15 -10.63
N PHE A 57 -11.05 -3.74 -11.77
CA PHE A 57 -11.69 -2.78 -12.67
C PHE A 57 -12.99 -3.34 -13.26
N GLY A 58 -12.98 -4.61 -13.71
CA GLY A 58 -14.16 -5.30 -14.23
C GLY A 58 -15.27 -5.40 -13.18
N THR A 59 -14.94 -5.87 -11.97
CA THR A 59 -15.90 -5.98 -10.86
C THR A 59 -16.41 -4.62 -10.38
N THR A 60 -15.58 -3.57 -10.41
CA THR A 60 -16.01 -2.19 -10.11
C THR A 60 -16.99 -1.68 -11.15
N THR A 61 -16.75 -1.95 -12.44
CA THR A 61 -17.64 -1.55 -13.53
C THR A 61 -18.97 -2.30 -13.43
N TRP A 62 -18.93 -3.60 -13.14
CA TRP A 62 -20.12 -4.42 -12.92
C TRP A 62 -20.96 -3.89 -11.74
N ALA A 63 -20.31 -3.62 -10.60
CA ALA A 63 -20.96 -3.06 -9.41
C ALA A 63 -21.56 -1.67 -9.70
N LEU A 64 -20.86 -0.83 -10.46
CA LEU A 64 -21.35 0.48 -10.88
C LEU A 64 -22.63 0.34 -11.72
N VAL A 65 -22.64 -0.55 -12.72
CA VAL A 65 -23.84 -0.79 -13.55
C VAL A 65 -25.01 -1.26 -12.70
N LEU A 66 -24.76 -2.15 -11.73
CA LEU A 66 -25.81 -2.62 -10.81
C LEU A 66 -26.34 -1.47 -9.94
N MET A 67 -25.45 -0.67 -9.35
CA MET A 67 -25.82 0.50 -8.54
C MET A 67 -26.62 1.52 -9.34
N LEU A 68 -26.20 1.83 -10.57
CA LEU A 68 -26.88 2.82 -11.42
C LEU A 68 -28.30 2.40 -11.83
N ARG A 69 -28.61 1.09 -11.81
CA ARG A 69 -29.96 0.56 -12.08
C ARG A 69 -30.90 0.71 -10.88
N VAL A 70 -30.37 0.62 -9.67
CA VAL A 70 -31.17 0.66 -8.42
C VAL A 70 -31.15 2.01 -7.71
N MET A 71 -30.52 3.02 -8.30
CA MET A 71 -30.35 4.35 -7.73
C MET A 71 -31.53 5.27 -8.09
N PHE A 72 -32.10 5.90 -7.07
CA PHE A 72 -33.15 6.90 -7.21
C PHE A 72 -32.81 8.17 -6.44
N TRP A 73 -33.35 9.30 -6.89
CA TRP A 73 -33.24 10.59 -6.22
C TRP A 73 -34.35 10.72 -5.19
N ASP A 74 -33.98 10.90 -3.92
CA ASP A 74 -34.94 11.21 -2.86
C ASP A 74 -35.02 12.73 -2.68
N SER A 75 -36.16 13.31 -3.07
CA SER A 75 -36.40 14.75 -2.97
C SER A 75 -36.52 15.25 -1.52
N LYS A 76 -36.78 14.38 -0.53
CA LYS A 76 -36.91 14.80 0.88
C LYS A 76 -35.57 15.01 1.55
N LEU A 77 -34.57 14.23 1.16
CA LEU A 77 -33.24 14.24 1.74
C LEU A 77 -32.20 14.93 0.82
N GLU A 78 -32.63 15.34 -0.38
CA GLU A 78 -31.78 15.93 -1.44
C GLU A 78 -30.53 15.09 -1.76
N LEU A 79 -30.67 13.77 -1.67
CA LEU A 79 -29.58 12.81 -1.84
C LEU A 79 -30.01 11.61 -2.67
N CYS A 80 -29.01 10.96 -3.25
CA CYS A 80 -29.22 9.72 -3.98
C CYS A 80 -29.24 8.54 -3.03
N SER A 81 -30.32 7.77 -3.13
CA SER A 81 -30.52 6.58 -2.32
C SER A 81 -30.61 5.33 -3.21
N LEU A 82 -30.35 4.19 -2.60
CA LEU A 82 -30.43 2.87 -3.23
C LEU A 82 -31.62 2.14 -2.63
N TYR A 83 -32.53 1.62 -3.45
CA TYR A 83 -33.73 0.95 -2.93
C TYR A 83 -33.45 -0.49 -2.49
N SER A 84 -32.38 -1.11 -3.01
CA SER A 84 -32.02 -2.51 -2.76
C SER A 84 -30.51 -2.66 -2.55
N LYS A 85 -30.11 -3.70 -1.81
CA LYS A 85 -28.71 -4.02 -1.50
C LYS A 85 -28.06 -4.65 -2.74
N PRO A 86 -27.15 -3.96 -3.45
CA PRO A 86 -26.37 -4.61 -4.49
C PRO A 86 -25.42 -5.63 -3.84
N GLN A 87 -25.32 -6.82 -4.41
CA GLN A 87 -24.32 -7.81 -3.98
C GLN A 87 -22.93 -7.35 -4.42
N VAL A 88 -22.27 -6.56 -3.57
CA VAL A 88 -20.93 -5.97 -3.83
C VAL A 88 -19.81 -6.75 -3.15
N VAL A 89 -20.08 -7.95 -2.64
CA VAL A 89 -19.11 -8.78 -1.91
C VAL A 89 -17.90 -9.10 -2.79
N GLU A 90 -18.13 -9.38 -4.06
CA GLU A 90 -17.09 -9.72 -5.05
C GLU A 90 -16.02 -8.63 -5.20
N LEU A 91 -16.43 -7.35 -5.08
CA LEU A 91 -15.53 -6.19 -5.18
C LEU A 91 -14.46 -6.22 -4.08
N TRP A 92 -14.80 -6.73 -2.90
CA TRP A 92 -13.91 -6.82 -1.75
C TRP A 92 -13.03 -8.07 -1.78
N VAL A 93 -13.57 -9.18 -2.29
CA VAL A 93 -12.85 -10.46 -2.36
C VAL A 93 -11.63 -10.36 -3.27
N VAL A 94 -11.76 -9.70 -4.44
CA VAL A 94 -10.64 -9.50 -5.37
C VAL A 94 -9.52 -8.70 -4.72
N GLY A 95 -9.87 -7.63 -4.00
CA GLY A 95 -8.89 -6.82 -3.26
C GLY A 95 -8.23 -7.60 -2.11
N LEU A 96 -9.00 -8.41 -1.39
CA LEU A 96 -8.48 -9.24 -0.30
C LEU A 96 -7.51 -10.31 -0.81
N ALA A 97 -7.78 -10.94 -1.95
CA ALA A 97 -6.91 -11.94 -2.55
C ALA A 97 -5.50 -11.38 -2.84
N PHE A 98 -5.43 -10.14 -3.34
CA PHE A 98 -4.15 -9.46 -3.56
C PHE A 98 -3.38 -9.24 -2.25
N GLU A 99 -4.06 -8.72 -1.23
CA GLU A 99 -3.47 -8.42 0.07
C GLU A 99 -2.99 -9.69 0.78
N VAL A 100 -3.74 -10.79 0.70
CA VAL A 100 -3.34 -12.11 1.24
C VAL A 100 -2.02 -12.54 0.59
N LEU A 101 -1.92 -12.46 -0.74
CA LEU A 101 -0.70 -12.88 -1.44
C LEU A 101 0.50 -12.02 -1.02
N VAL A 102 0.34 -10.70 -0.98
CA VAL A 102 1.41 -9.78 -0.55
C VAL A 102 1.82 -10.08 0.89
N PHE A 103 0.85 -10.28 1.78
CA PHE A 103 1.11 -10.62 3.18
C PHE A 103 1.87 -11.95 3.31
N LEU A 104 1.50 -12.97 2.54
CA LEU A 104 2.21 -14.25 2.50
C LEU A 104 3.63 -14.11 1.99
N VAL A 105 3.88 -13.33 0.92
CA VAL A 105 5.23 -13.07 0.40
C VAL A 105 6.08 -12.34 1.45
N VAL A 106 5.50 -11.37 2.16
CA VAL A 106 6.17 -10.66 3.25
C VAL A 106 6.50 -11.61 4.40
N CYS A 107 5.55 -12.45 4.83
CA CYS A 107 5.75 -13.43 5.90
C CYS A 107 6.81 -14.46 5.52
N TRP A 108 6.74 -14.99 4.29
CA TRP A 108 7.71 -15.93 3.75
C TRP A 108 9.12 -15.33 3.77
N ASN A 109 9.26 -14.09 3.29
CA ASN A 109 10.54 -13.39 3.30
C ASN A 109 11.03 -13.06 4.72
N ALA A 110 10.12 -12.78 5.66
CA ALA A 110 10.47 -12.56 7.06
C ALA A 110 11.00 -13.84 7.73
N LEU A 111 10.38 -14.99 7.45
CA LEU A 111 10.75 -16.30 7.99
C LEU A 111 12.02 -16.87 7.33
N SER A 112 12.18 -16.66 6.02
CA SER A 112 13.31 -17.19 5.24
C SER A 112 14.59 -16.36 5.35
N ARG A 113 14.61 -15.30 6.16
CA ARG A 113 15.83 -14.59 6.57
C ARG A 113 16.41 -15.25 7.84
N PRO A 114 17.38 -16.18 7.73
CA PRO A 114 18.09 -16.66 8.91
C PRO A 114 18.82 -15.48 9.58
N ARG A 115 18.61 -15.31 10.88
CA ARG A 115 19.27 -14.29 11.73
C ARG A 115 20.81 -14.38 11.72
N SER A 116 21.39 -15.43 11.12
CA SER A 116 22.81 -15.79 11.25
C SER A 116 23.75 -15.26 10.16
N LEU A 117 23.24 -14.71 9.05
CA LEU A 117 24.08 -14.10 7.99
C LEU A 117 24.09 -12.58 8.15
N GLN A 118 24.70 -12.14 9.26
CA GLN A 118 25.04 -10.75 9.53
C GLN A 118 26.22 -10.35 8.63
N SER A 119 25.96 -9.60 7.57
CA SER A 119 26.98 -8.76 6.95
C SER A 119 27.35 -7.66 7.95
N PRO A 120 28.62 -7.53 8.40
CA PRO A 120 29.04 -6.60 9.46
C PRO A 120 28.88 -5.10 9.14
N GLU A 121 28.57 -4.73 7.90
CA GLU A 121 28.62 -3.33 7.44
C GLU A 121 27.27 -2.58 7.45
N GLU A 122 26.13 -3.22 7.69
CA GLU A 122 24.84 -2.53 7.76
C GLU A 122 24.24 -2.60 9.18
N ASP A 123 23.99 -1.44 9.79
CA ASP A 123 23.44 -1.30 11.14
C ASP A 123 22.17 -2.17 11.33
N PRO A 124 22.26 -3.28 12.10
CA PRO A 124 21.19 -4.25 12.23
C PRO A 124 19.95 -3.69 12.94
N ALA A 125 20.10 -2.59 13.68
CA ALA A 125 19.00 -1.93 14.38
C ALA A 125 18.04 -1.22 13.41
N MET A 126 18.58 -0.51 12.42
CA MET A 126 17.81 0.27 11.44
C MET A 126 16.97 -0.66 10.52
N ARG A 127 17.57 -1.75 10.03
CA ARG A 127 16.89 -2.73 9.17
C ARG A 127 15.75 -3.44 9.91
N ARG A 128 15.94 -3.73 11.19
CA ARG A 128 14.93 -4.38 12.04
C ARG A 128 13.76 -3.45 12.34
N LEU A 129 14.03 -2.16 12.55
CA LEU A 129 12.99 -1.14 12.74
C LEU A 129 12.15 -0.98 11.47
N LEU A 130 12.80 -0.88 10.30
CA LEU A 130 12.12 -0.71 9.01
C LEU A 130 11.27 -1.93 8.63
N PHE A 131 11.73 -3.14 8.94
CA PHE A 131 10.96 -4.38 8.75
C PHE A 131 9.77 -4.49 9.71
N ARG A 132 9.98 -4.17 11.00
CA ARG A 132 8.92 -4.21 12.01
C ARG A 132 7.80 -3.23 11.66
N ASP A 133 8.17 -2.01 11.26
CA ASP A 133 7.20 -0.99 10.89
C ASP A 133 6.49 -1.38 9.60
N GLY A 134 7.22 -1.82 8.57
CA GLY A 134 6.62 -2.31 7.32
C GLY A 134 5.63 -3.46 7.54
N PHE A 135 6.00 -4.46 8.33
CA PHE A 135 5.13 -5.60 8.67
C PHE A 135 3.88 -5.16 9.41
N LEU A 136 4.01 -4.30 10.43
CA LEU A 136 2.86 -3.75 11.17
C LEU A 136 1.88 -3.02 10.25
N TYR A 137 2.38 -2.22 9.32
CA TYR A 137 1.53 -1.54 8.34
C TYR A 137 0.78 -2.53 7.44
N PHE A 138 1.45 -3.58 6.96
CA PHE A 138 0.81 -4.64 6.17
C PHE A 138 -0.25 -5.40 6.97
N SER A 139 0.03 -5.73 8.23
CA SER A 139 -0.94 -6.38 9.11
C SER A 139 -2.17 -5.51 9.35
N ILE A 140 -2.00 -4.20 9.57
CA ILE A 140 -3.13 -3.27 9.78
C ILE A 140 -4.00 -3.19 8.52
N LEU A 141 -3.38 -3.04 7.34
CA LEU A 141 -4.12 -3.01 6.07
C LEU A 141 -4.87 -4.32 5.81
N PHE A 142 -4.23 -5.45 6.08
CA PHE A 142 -4.83 -6.78 5.96
C PHE A 142 -6.05 -6.96 6.86
N VAL A 143 -5.94 -6.61 8.14
CA VAL A 143 -7.05 -6.68 9.11
C VAL A 143 -8.19 -5.75 8.70
N LEU A 144 -7.87 -4.53 8.27
CA LEU A 144 -8.87 -3.56 7.82
C LEU A 144 -9.64 -4.07 6.59
N ARG A 145 -8.96 -4.77 5.68
CA ARG A 145 -9.57 -5.40 4.50
C ARG A 145 -10.43 -6.61 4.84
N ILE A 146 -10.00 -7.47 5.77
CA ILE A 146 -10.83 -8.57 6.28
C ILE A 146 -12.10 -8.03 6.92
N ALA A 147 -11.96 -7.04 7.80
CA ALA A 147 -13.09 -6.39 8.45
C ALA A 147 -14.09 -5.85 7.40
N ASN A 148 -13.57 -5.28 6.32
CA ASN A 148 -14.39 -4.80 5.21
C ASN A 148 -15.21 -5.92 4.53
N THR A 149 -14.56 -7.04 4.21
CA THR A 149 -15.23 -8.19 3.59
C THR A 149 -16.32 -8.78 4.50
N ILE A 150 -16.06 -8.85 5.81
CA ILE A 150 -17.02 -9.33 6.81
C ILE A 150 -18.21 -8.36 6.95
N ILE A 151 -17.93 -7.06 7.05
CA ILE A 151 -19.01 -6.05 7.13
C ILE A 151 -19.82 -6.07 5.82
N SER A 152 -19.18 -6.25 4.67
CA SER A 152 -19.86 -6.33 3.38
C SER A 152 -20.84 -7.50 3.26
N SER A 153 -20.50 -8.65 3.84
CA SER A 153 -21.39 -9.81 3.85
C SER A 153 -22.56 -9.64 4.82
N VAL A 154 -22.31 -9.16 6.04
CA VAL A 154 -23.31 -9.19 7.13
C VAL A 154 -24.14 -7.90 7.25
N ALA A 155 -23.59 -6.73 6.92
CA ALA A 155 -24.19 -5.46 7.29
C ALA A 155 -25.34 -4.98 6.37
N PRO A 156 -26.28 -4.16 6.90
CA PRO A 156 -27.29 -3.45 6.13
C PRO A 156 -26.69 -2.29 5.31
N ILE A 157 -27.42 -1.83 4.29
CA ILE A 157 -26.96 -0.85 3.28
C ILE A 157 -26.45 0.46 3.89
N SER A 158 -27.12 0.97 4.93
CA SER A 158 -26.73 2.20 5.61
C SER A 158 -25.37 2.08 6.31
N LEU A 159 -25.13 0.94 6.97
CA LEU A 159 -23.87 0.66 7.67
C LEU A 159 -22.74 0.36 6.68
N LEU A 160 -23.07 -0.18 5.50
CA LEU A 160 -22.10 -0.41 4.42
C LEU A 160 -21.44 0.88 3.96
N PHE A 161 -22.20 1.94 3.70
CA PHE A 161 -21.61 3.21 3.26
C PHE A 161 -20.65 3.77 4.31
N VAL A 162 -21.08 3.80 5.58
CA VAL A 162 -20.25 4.30 6.69
C VAL A 162 -18.97 3.48 6.81
N ALA A 163 -19.07 2.15 6.77
CA ALA A 163 -17.91 1.27 6.85
C ALA A 163 -16.95 1.47 5.67
N VAL A 164 -17.47 1.60 4.44
CA VAL A 164 -16.65 1.83 3.25
C VAL A 164 -15.90 3.15 3.34
N PHE A 165 -16.54 4.24 3.75
CA PHE A 165 -15.87 5.54 3.91
C PHE A 165 -14.85 5.51 5.04
N PHE A 166 -15.18 4.89 6.18
CA PHE A 166 -14.26 4.75 7.31
C PHE A 166 -13.02 3.93 6.93
N ILE A 167 -13.22 2.81 6.24
CA ILE A 167 -12.15 1.93 5.78
C ILE A 167 -11.32 2.63 4.70
N TRP A 168 -11.97 3.34 3.77
CA TRP A 168 -11.26 4.11 2.77
C TRP A 168 -10.37 5.17 3.41
N ALA A 169 -10.91 5.96 4.35
CA ALA A 169 -10.13 6.94 5.11
C ALA A 169 -8.98 6.28 5.89
N GLY A 170 -9.24 5.14 6.55
CA GLY A 170 -8.24 4.38 7.28
C GLY A 170 -7.11 3.87 6.39
N THR A 171 -7.44 3.29 5.23
CA THR A 171 -6.43 2.86 4.24
C THR A 171 -5.63 4.03 3.71
N SER A 172 -6.26 5.14 3.33
CA SER A 172 -5.56 6.36 2.87
C SER A 172 -4.61 6.90 3.93
N VAL A 173 -5.05 7.05 5.18
CA VAL A 173 -4.20 7.53 6.28
C VAL A 173 -3.04 6.58 6.53
N THR A 174 -3.29 5.27 6.53
CA THR A 174 -2.26 4.25 6.76
C THR A 174 -1.22 4.29 5.63
N THR A 175 -1.65 4.33 4.38
CA THR A 175 -0.78 4.46 3.20
C THR A 175 0.01 5.76 3.23
N SER A 176 -0.63 6.90 3.55
CA SER A 176 0.07 8.19 3.67
C SER A 176 1.16 8.15 4.75
N ARG A 177 0.86 7.58 5.93
CA ARG A 177 1.84 7.42 7.01
C ARG A 177 2.98 6.49 6.59
N LEU A 178 2.67 5.40 5.89
CA LEU A 178 3.66 4.47 5.33
C LEU A 178 4.61 5.19 4.37
N ILE A 179 4.10 6.01 3.46
CA ILE A 179 4.89 6.78 2.48
C ILE A 179 5.78 7.80 3.19
N ILE A 180 5.22 8.58 4.11
CA ILE A 180 5.98 9.61 4.84
C ILE A 180 7.10 8.97 5.64
N ASN A 181 6.81 7.89 6.36
CA ASN A 181 7.81 7.17 7.15
C ASN A 181 8.87 6.50 6.25
N ALA A 182 8.48 5.98 5.08
CA ALA A 182 9.43 5.47 4.09
C ALA A 182 10.40 6.57 3.61
N ARG A 183 9.87 7.74 3.26
CA ARG A 183 10.69 8.87 2.76
C ARG A 183 11.60 9.41 3.84
N ARG A 184 11.14 9.50 5.08
CA ARG A 184 11.97 9.89 6.23
C ARG A 184 13.13 8.93 6.45
N ALA A 185 12.87 7.62 6.41
CA ALA A 185 13.92 6.60 6.53
C ALA A 185 14.94 6.65 5.38
N ALA A 186 14.48 6.89 4.14
CA ALA A 186 15.38 7.07 3.00
C ALA A 186 16.25 8.34 3.16
N GLY A 187 15.67 9.44 3.64
CA GLY A 187 16.38 10.69 3.89
C GLY A 187 17.40 10.61 5.04
N SER A 188 17.07 9.88 6.12
CA SER A 188 18.04 9.65 7.21
C SER A 188 19.22 8.82 6.74
N ASN A 189 18.98 7.79 5.92
CA ASN A 189 20.05 6.96 5.37
C ASN A 189 20.98 7.74 4.45
N ALA A 190 20.42 8.63 3.62
CA ALA A 190 21.20 9.49 2.74
C ALA A 190 22.12 10.43 3.55
N ARG A 191 21.58 11.06 4.62
CA ARG A 191 22.36 11.92 5.52
C ARG A 191 23.47 11.16 6.24
N GLN A 192 23.16 9.98 6.78
CA GLN A 192 24.14 9.16 7.50
C GLN A 192 25.31 8.75 6.59
N ARG A 193 25.03 8.39 5.33
CA ARG A 193 26.07 8.10 4.33
C ARG A 193 26.91 9.34 3.99
N THR A 194 26.31 10.54 3.94
CA THR A 194 27.06 11.79 3.74
C THR A 194 27.97 12.09 4.93
N ASP A 195 27.47 11.94 6.16
CA ASP A 195 28.27 12.15 7.37
C ASP A 195 29.44 11.16 7.46
N GLU A 196 29.24 9.89 7.08
CA GLU A 196 30.33 8.91 7.00
C GLU A 196 31.36 9.27 5.93
N LEU A 197 30.92 9.71 4.74
CA LEU A 197 31.84 10.18 3.70
C LEU A 197 32.67 11.38 4.16
N GLN A 198 32.10 12.24 5.00
CA GLN A 198 32.76 13.43 5.53
C GLN A 198 33.69 13.10 6.71
N ARG A 199 33.45 11.99 7.41
CA ARG A 199 34.33 11.46 8.48
C ARG A 199 35.48 10.60 7.96
N LEU A 200 35.37 10.05 6.75
CA LEU A 200 36.51 9.41 6.11
C LEU A 200 37.59 10.48 5.92
N PRO A 201 38.82 10.28 6.45
CA PRO A 201 39.89 11.24 6.24
C PRO A 201 40.07 11.38 4.75
N THR A 202 39.87 12.60 4.24
CA THR A 202 40.14 12.95 2.85
C THR A 202 41.51 12.40 2.54
N ARG A 203 41.61 11.49 1.57
CA ARG A 203 42.88 10.87 1.16
C ARG A 203 43.93 11.94 0.80
N GLU A 204 43.47 13.16 0.48
CA GLU A 204 44.28 14.37 0.34
C GLU A 204 45.07 14.75 1.61
N SER A 205 44.50 14.59 2.81
CA SER A 205 45.21 14.91 4.06
C SER A 205 46.36 13.96 4.35
N ALA A 206 46.31 12.70 3.89
CA ALA A 206 47.39 11.72 4.06
C ALA A 206 48.53 11.91 3.04
N VAL A 207 48.23 12.44 1.85
CA VAL A 207 49.25 12.75 0.83
C VAL A 207 50.03 14.03 1.20
N VAL A 208 49.35 15.02 1.79
CA VAL A 208 50.01 16.27 2.22
C VAL A 208 50.96 16.04 3.40
N THR A 209 50.67 15.12 4.32
CA THR A 209 51.62 14.75 5.39
C THR A 209 52.84 14.00 4.84
N LEU A 210 52.66 13.09 3.88
CA LEU A 210 53.81 12.38 3.27
C LEU A 210 54.74 13.32 2.49
N TYR A 211 54.20 14.36 1.85
CA TYR A 211 55.04 15.36 1.16
C TYR A 211 55.77 16.29 2.14
N LYS A 212 55.25 16.48 3.36
CA LYS A 212 55.85 17.34 4.39
C LYS A 212 57.01 16.69 5.13
N ASP A 213 57.07 15.36 5.16
CA ASP A 213 58.19 14.59 5.75
C ASP A 213 59.33 14.28 4.74
N SER A 214 59.22 14.78 3.50
CA SER A 214 60.18 14.49 2.41
C SER A 214 61.07 15.69 2.04
N GLY A 215 61.07 16.77 2.82
CA GLY A 215 61.92 17.96 2.65
C GLY A 215 62.59 18.35 3.96
#